data_AF-A0A4R6SZW5-F1
#
_entry.id   AF-A0A4R6SZW5-F1
#
_cell.length_a   1.000
_cell.length_b   1.000
_cell.length_c   1.000
_cell.angle_alpha   90.00
_cell.angle_beta   90.00
_cell.angle_gamma   90.00
#
_symmetry.space_group_name_H-M   'P 1'
#
loop_
_entity.id
_entity.type
_entity.pdbx_description
1 polymer ?
#
loop_
_entity_poly.entity_id
_entity_poly.type
_entity_poly.pdbx_seq_one_letter_code
_entity_poly.pdbx_strand_id
1 'polypeptide(L)'
;MGVMLNLLGGNEKTVNCLKASIGKIIKLATLDEANDRLVLEFTDETKLFISDEGQSCCEHRYMTTDDNLVDFAGAVVLNYQIKDAPSIEDEYGDCHDIEWFEVITDKGPFQMVNHNEHNGYYGGFSVCAKN
;
A
#
# COMPACT_ATOMS: atom_id res chain seq x y z
N MET A 1 22.27 -7.53 -1.55
CA MET A 1 21.75 -6.24 -2.06
C MET A 1 20.66 -5.81 -1.10
N GLY A 2 20.82 -4.61 -0.52
CA GLY A 2 20.15 -4.21 0.72
C GLY A 2 18.66 -3.96 0.54
N VAL A 3 17.85 -4.52 1.43
CA VAL A 3 16.42 -4.22 1.51
C VAL A 3 16.29 -2.91 2.27
N MET A 4 15.96 -1.81 1.58
CA MET A 4 15.53 -0.58 2.24
C MET A 4 14.11 -0.79 2.81
N LEU A 5 14.05 -1.40 3.99
CA LEU A 5 12.83 -1.53 4.82
C LEU A 5 12.60 -0.30 5.70
N ASN A 6 13.54 0.66 5.70
CA ASN A 6 13.54 1.81 6.60
C ASN A 6 12.54 2.92 6.23
N LEU A 7 11.73 2.73 5.19
CA LEU A 7 10.68 3.68 4.78
C LEU A 7 9.26 3.12 4.87
N LEU A 8 9.09 1.88 5.34
CA LEU A 8 7.76 1.38 5.66
C LEU A 8 7.43 1.89 7.06
N GLY A 9 6.59 2.92 7.16
CA GLY A 9 6.15 3.55 8.41
C GLY A 9 5.36 2.64 9.38
N GLY A 10 5.43 1.33 9.20
CA GLY A 10 4.70 0.35 9.98
C GLY A 10 5.49 -0.15 11.19
N ASN A 11 4.74 -0.61 12.20
CA ASN A 11 5.29 -1.35 13.33
C ASN A 11 6.01 -2.65 12.90
N GLU A 12 6.76 -3.28 13.81
CA GLU A 12 7.53 -4.50 13.55
C GLU A 12 6.71 -5.61 12.87
N LYS A 13 5.41 -5.69 13.17
CA LYS A 13 4.50 -6.67 12.59
C LYS A 13 4.30 -6.45 11.09
N THR A 14 4.04 -5.21 10.65
CA THR A 14 3.95 -4.86 9.22
C THR A 14 5.21 -5.29 8.48
N VAL A 15 6.37 -4.91 9.00
CA VAL A 15 7.67 -5.22 8.39
C VAL A 15 7.88 -6.73 8.25
N ASN A 16 7.50 -7.50 9.28
CA ASN A 16 7.62 -8.96 9.24
C ASN A 16 6.64 -9.60 8.24
N CYS A 17 5.41 -9.11 8.13
CA CYS A 17 4.45 -9.60 7.15
C CYS A 17 4.95 -9.38 5.72
N LEU A 18 5.44 -8.16 5.42
CA LEU A 18 6.00 -7.82 4.11
C LEU A 18 7.28 -8.62 3.80
N LYS A 19 8.17 -8.82 4.78
CA LYS A 19 9.34 -9.68 4.59
C LYS A 19 8.95 -11.13 4.29
N ALA A 20 7.93 -11.64 4.98
CA ALA A 20 7.49 -13.02 4.82
C ALA A 20 6.89 -13.29 3.43
N SER A 21 6.37 -12.28 2.73
CA SER A 21 5.85 -12.42 1.38
C SER A 21 6.90 -12.27 0.27
N ILE A 22 8.10 -11.73 0.56
CA ILE A 22 9.17 -11.64 -0.43
C ILE A 22 9.57 -13.05 -0.91
N GLY A 23 9.67 -13.21 -2.23
CA GLY A 23 9.95 -14.48 -2.90
C GLY A 23 8.72 -15.34 -3.17
N LYS A 24 7.54 -14.97 -2.67
CA LYS A 24 6.30 -15.67 -2.99
C LYS A 24 5.78 -15.30 -4.38
N ILE A 25 5.06 -16.24 -4.98
CA ILE A 25 4.41 -16.08 -6.28
C ILE A 25 2.96 -15.63 -6.05
N ILE A 26 2.59 -14.49 -6.64
CA ILE A 26 1.24 -13.97 -6.62
C ILE A 26 0.34 -14.91 -7.41
N LYS A 27 -0.70 -15.45 -6.78
CA LYS A 27 -1.79 -16.16 -7.45
C LYS A 27 -2.82 -15.17 -7.97
N LEU A 28 -3.17 -14.17 -7.15
CA LEU A 28 -4.15 -13.13 -7.46
C LEU A 28 -3.81 -11.86 -6.69
N ALA A 29 -3.88 -10.71 -7.36
CA ALA A 29 -3.81 -9.40 -6.73
C ALA A 29 -5.12 -8.64 -7.01
N THR A 30 -5.71 -8.04 -5.97
CA THR A 30 -6.98 -7.30 -6.08
C THR A 30 -7.00 -6.12 -5.12
N LEU A 31 -7.69 -5.04 -5.51
CA LEU A 31 -8.10 -3.98 -4.60
C LEU A 31 -9.49 -4.32 -4.04
N ASP A 32 -9.60 -4.45 -2.72
CA ASP A 32 -10.87 -4.59 -2.01
C ASP A 32 -11.39 -3.19 -1.67
N GLU A 33 -12.11 -2.59 -2.61
CA GLU A 33 -12.65 -1.23 -2.53
C GLU A 33 -13.60 -1.03 -1.34
N ALA A 34 -14.23 -2.10 -0.84
CA ALA A 34 -15.13 -2.00 0.31
C ALA A 34 -14.38 -1.81 1.64
N ASN A 35 -13.08 -2.13 1.67
CA ASN A 35 -12.23 -2.05 2.85
C ASN A 35 -10.93 -1.27 2.60
N ASP A 36 -10.82 -0.57 1.46
CA ASP A 36 -9.66 0.24 1.06
C ASP A 36 -8.31 -0.47 1.24
N ARG A 37 -8.23 -1.72 0.75
CA ARG A 37 -7.02 -2.56 0.95
C ARG A 37 -6.60 -3.32 -0.29
N LEU A 38 -5.29 -3.40 -0.50
CA LEU A 38 -4.67 -4.33 -1.42
C LEU A 38 -4.67 -5.72 -0.81
N VAL A 39 -5.11 -6.71 -1.60
CA VAL A 39 -5.09 -8.12 -1.25
C VAL A 39 -4.18 -8.87 -2.22
N LEU A 40 -3.14 -9.50 -1.69
CA LEU A 40 -2.30 -10.44 -2.42
C LEU A 40 -2.58 -11.85 -1.92
N GLU A 41 -3.12 -12.69 -2.80
CA GLU A 41 -3.19 -14.13 -2.58
C GLU A 41 -2.00 -14.79 -3.26
N PHE A 42 -1.30 -15.66 -2.53
CA PHE A 42 -0.12 -16.36 -3.04
C PHE A 42 -0.44 -17.81 -3.43
N THR A 43 0.44 -18.41 -4.23
CA THR A 43 0.28 -19.82 -4.66
C THR A 43 0.41 -20.83 -3.52
N ASP A 44 0.98 -20.43 -2.38
CA ASP A 44 1.06 -21.24 -1.15
C ASP A 44 -0.17 -21.11 -0.25
N GLU A 45 -1.26 -20.55 -0.79
CA GLU A 45 -2.55 -20.30 -0.12
C GLU A 45 -2.52 -19.24 1.00
N THR A 46 -1.35 -18.65 1.27
CA THR A 46 -1.28 -17.51 2.19
C THR A 46 -1.82 -16.24 1.54
N LYS A 47 -2.27 -15.30 2.37
CA LYS A 47 -2.74 -13.99 1.94
C LYS A 47 -1.95 -12.90 2.64
N LEU A 48 -1.90 -11.74 2.01
CA LEU A 48 -1.38 -10.53 2.58
C LEU A 48 -2.36 -9.39 2.28
N PHE A 49 -2.73 -8.68 3.32
CA PHE A 49 -3.61 -7.52 3.28
C PHE A 49 -2.79 -6.29 3.63
N ILE A 50 -2.88 -5.25 2.80
CA ILE A 50 -2.17 -3.99 2.97
C ILE A 50 -3.17 -2.85 2.88
N SER A 51 -3.20 -1.99 3.89
CA SER A 51 -4.13 -0.85 3.98
C SER A 51 -3.52 0.27 4.81
N ASP A 52 -4.02 1.49 4.63
CA ASP A 52 -3.72 2.60 5.52
C ASP A 52 -4.65 2.57 6.75
N GLU A 53 -4.08 2.46 7.95
CA GLU A 53 -4.82 2.36 9.22
C GLU A 53 -4.70 3.61 10.10
N GLY A 54 -4.27 4.76 9.54
CA GLY A 54 -4.06 6.00 10.28
C GLY A 54 -5.32 6.72 10.78
N GLN A 55 -6.52 6.21 10.50
CA GLN A 55 -7.76 6.98 10.53
C GLN A 55 -8.08 7.66 11.87
N SER A 56 -8.35 8.97 11.78
CA SER A 56 -8.91 9.84 12.83
C SER A 56 -10.26 10.46 12.42
N CYS A 57 -10.95 11.13 13.35
CA CYS A 57 -12.37 11.50 13.23
C CYS A 57 -12.75 12.57 12.18
N CYS A 58 -11.82 13.05 11.36
CA CYS A 58 -12.05 14.08 10.34
C CYS A 58 -11.29 13.79 9.03
N GLU A 59 -11.00 12.51 8.77
CA GLU A 59 -10.21 12.08 7.61
C GLU A 59 -11.04 11.16 6.72
N HIS A 60 -10.96 11.38 5.41
CA HIS A 60 -11.44 10.44 4.41
C HIS A 60 -10.24 9.79 3.74
N ARG A 61 -10.05 8.49 3.99
CA ARG A 61 -8.91 7.71 3.52
C ARG A 61 -9.40 6.61 2.59
N TYR A 62 -8.74 6.44 1.45
CA TYR A 62 -9.07 5.42 0.47
C TYR A 62 -7.85 5.03 -0.36
N MET A 63 -7.90 3.86 -1.00
CA MET A 63 -6.82 3.34 -1.82
C MET A 63 -7.28 3.18 -3.27
N THR A 64 -6.46 3.62 -4.22
CA THR A 64 -6.71 3.46 -5.66
C THR A 64 -5.50 2.87 -6.38
N THR A 65 -5.68 2.47 -7.64
CA THR A 65 -4.59 2.08 -8.54
C THR A 65 -5.03 2.26 -9.99
N ASP A 66 -4.11 2.70 -10.85
CA ASP A 66 -4.30 2.72 -12.30
C ASP A 66 -3.78 1.43 -12.97
N ASP A 67 -3.09 0.56 -12.21
CA ASP A 67 -2.53 -0.68 -12.72
C ASP A 67 -3.61 -1.78 -12.82
N ASN A 68 -3.52 -2.59 -13.87
CA ASN A 68 -4.32 -3.80 -13.97
C ASN A 68 -3.70 -4.93 -13.14
N LEU A 69 -4.14 -5.06 -11.88
CA LEU A 69 -3.60 -6.02 -10.91
C LEU A 69 -3.62 -7.48 -11.38
N VAL A 70 -4.53 -7.84 -12.30
CA VAL A 70 -4.64 -9.20 -12.86
C VAL A 70 -3.38 -9.60 -13.63
N ASP A 71 -2.67 -8.64 -14.22
CA ASP A 71 -1.46 -8.91 -15.02
C ASP A 71 -0.29 -9.44 -14.19
N PHE A 72 -0.34 -9.24 -12.87
CA PHE A 72 0.67 -9.66 -11.90
C PHE A 72 0.45 -11.08 -11.36
N ALA A 73 -0.60 -11.79 -11.78
CA ALA A 73 -0.73 -13.22 -11.50
C ALA A 73 0.48 -13.98 -12.06
N GLY A 74 1.10 -14.82 -11.23
CA GLY A 74 2.33 -15.54 -11.51
C GLY A 74 3.63 -14.74 -11.30
N ALA A 75 3.56 -13.46 -10.90
CA ALA A 75 4.75 -12.67 -10.60
C ALA A 75 5.35 -13.02 -9.22
N VAL A 76 6.67 -12.93 -9.09
CA VAL A 76 7.39 -13.10 -7.83
C VAL A 76 7.54 -11.74 -7.15
N VAL A 77 7.13 -11.64 -5.88
CA VAL A 77 7.37 -10.44 -5.08
C VAL A 77 8.86 -10.32 -4.77
N LEU A 78 9.48 -9.22 -5.18
CA LEU A 78 10.90 -8.94 -4.96
C LEU A 78 11.12 -7.96 -3.80
N ASN A 79 10.27 -6.93 -3.69
CA ASN A 79 10.38 -5.91 -2.65
C ASN A 79 9.10 -5.05 -2.55
N TYR A 80 9.08 -4.15 -1.58
CA TYR A 80 8.05 -3.13 -1.39
C TYR A 80 8.70 -1.75 -1.22
N GLN A 81 8.01 -0.70 -1.62
CA GLN A 81 8.47 0.68 -1.43
C GLN A 81 7.31 1.61 -1.09
N ILE A 82 7.56 2.59 -0.24
CA ILE A 82 6.70 3.76 -0.07
C ILE A 82 7.46 4.94 -0.67
N LYS A 83 6.74 5.78 -1.41
CA LYS A 83 7.25 7.03 -1.98
C LYS A 83 6.31 8.16 -1.61
N ASP A 84 6.90 9.28 -1.21
CA ASP A 84 6.16 10.52 -1.00
C ASP A 84 5.60 10.99 -2.34
N ALA A 85 4.33 11.40 -2.33
CA ALA A 85 3.70 12.10 -3.43
C ALA A 85 3.43 13.56 -3.00
N PRO A 86 3.34 14.51 -3.95
CA PRO A 86 3.05 15.89 -3.61
C PRO A 86 1.63 16.00 -3.03
N SER A 87 1.48 16.71 -1.92
CA SER A 87 0.17 17.11 -1.39
C SER A 87 -0.53 18.05 -2.35
N ILE A 88 -1.85 17.91 -2.46
CA ILE A 88 -2.73 18.81 -3.20
C ILE A 88 -3.45 19.68 -2.18
N GLU A 89 -3.17 20.98 -2.18
CA GLU A 89 -3.91 21.96 -1.38
C GLU A 89 -5.18 22.37 -2.13
N ASP A 90 -6.32 22.37 -1.44
CA ASP A 90 -7.56 22.90 -1.98
C ASP A 90 -7.76 24.39 -1.60
N GLU A 91 -8.65 25.07 -2.31
CA GLU A 91 -8.85 26.52 -2.18
C GLU A 91 -9.56 26.95 -0.87
N TYR A 92 -10.00 25.98 -0.04
CA TYR A 92 -10.81 26.22 1.17
C TYR A 92 -10.15 25.75 2.47
N GLY A 93 -8.92 25.26 2.43
CA GLY A 93 -8.16 24.82 3.61
C GLY A 93 -8.32 23.33 3.93
N ASP A 94 -8.96 22.57 3.05
CA ASP A 94 -8.86 21.12 3.05
C ASP A 94 -7.57 20.71 2.28
N CYS A 95 -6.91 19.70 2.82
CA CYS A 95 -5.66 19.15 2.32
C CYS A 95 -5.94 17.75 1.79
N HIS A 96 -5.33 17.42 0.65
CA HIS A 96 -5.33 16.09 0.09
C HIS A 96 -3.90 15.58 0.01
N ASP A 97 -3.53 14.78 1.01
CA ASP A 97 -2.26 14.08 1.03
C ASP A 97 -2.36 12.82 0.18
N ILE A 98 -1.24 12.48 -0.48
CA ILE A 98 -1.10 11.28 -1.30
C ILE A 98 0.20 10.56 -0.92
N GLU A 99 0.16 9.24 -0.86
CA GLU A 99 1.34 8.39 -0.70
C GLU A 99 1.28 7.24 -1.70
N TRP A 100 2.40 6.97 -2.37
CA TRP A 100 2.50 5.85 -3.28
C TRP A 100 3.09 4.63 -2.58
N PHE A 101 2.41 3.50 -2.71
CA PHE A 101 2.88 2.20 -2.25
C PHE A 101 3.13 1.29 -3.46
N GLU A 102 4.38 0.89 -3.67
CA GLU A 102 4.76 0.04 -4.78
C GLU A 102 5.09 -1.38 -4.34
N VAL A 103 4.56 -2.35 -5.09
CA VAL A 103 4.96 -3.76 -5.00
C VAL A 103 5.88 -4.05 -6.17
N ILE A 104 7.15 -4.32 -5.87
CA ILE A 104 8.16 -4.62 -6.89
C ILE A 104 8.11 -6.11 -7.19
N THR A 105 7.83 -6.47 -8.44
CA THR A 105 7.81 -7.86 -8.89
C THR A 105 8.82 -8.11 -10.03
N ASP A 106 9.04 -9.38 -10.37
CA ASP A 106 9.84 -9.77 -11.54
C ASP A 106 9.17 -9.47 -12.90
N LYS A 107 7.86 -9.16 -12.90
CA LYS A 107 7.13 -8.65 -14.06
C LYS A 107 7.12 -7.11 -14.15
N GLY A 108 7.79 -6.45 -13.21
CA GLY A 108 7.75 -4.99 -13.05
C GLY A 108 7.03 -4.58 -11.76
N PRO A 109 7.11 -3.30 -11.38
CA PRO A 109 6.35 -2.78 -10.26
C PRO A 109 4.88 -2.57 -10.63
N PHE A 110 3.99 -2.66 -9.64
CA PHE A 110 2.69 -1.97 -9.68
C PHE A 110 2.55 -1.06 -8.48
N GLN A 111 1.72 -0.03 -8.63
CA GLN A 111 1.57 1.06 -7.70
C GLN A 111 0.13 1.11 -7.17
N MET A 112 0.02 1.25 -5.86
CA MET A 112 -1.18 1.67 -5.16
C MET A 112 -0.99 3.11 -4.71
N VAL A 113 -2.09 3.86 -4.68
CA VAL A 113 -2.13 5.24 -4.24
C VAL A 113 -3.01 5.31 -3.00
N ASN A 114 -2.43 5.69 -1.87
CA ASN A 114 -3.17 6.01 -0.66
C ASN A 114 -3.55 7.49 -0.71
N HIS A 115 -4.81 7.79 -0.44
CA HIS A 115 -5.34 9.14 -0.35
C HIS A 115 -5.77 9.44 1.07
N ASN A 116 -5.50 10.65 1.54
CA ASN A 116 -6.01 11.17 2.80
C ASN A 116 -6.52 12.60 2.60
N GLU A 117 -7.83 12.78 2.61
CA GLU A 117 -8.49 14.09 2.56
C GLU A 117 -8.84 14.53 3.99
N HIS A 118 -8.38 15.72 4.39
CA HIS A 118 -8.47 16.20 5.77
C HIS A 118 -8.43 17.73 5.87
N ASN A 119 -8.82 18.29 7.02
CA ASN A 119 -8.91 19.74 7.24
C ASN A 119 -7.58 20.41 7.69
N GLY A 120 -6.43 19.84 7.32
CA GLY A 120 -5.10 20.34 7.71
C GLY A 120 -4.61 20.04 9.14
N TYR A 121 -5.45 19.51 10.05
CA TYR A 121 -5.02 19.18 11.44
C TYR A 121 -4.54 17.75 11.65
N TYR A 122 -5.02 16.81 10.83
CA TYR A 122 -4.72 15.38 10.91
C TYR A 122 -4.33 14.92 9.51
N GLY A 123 -3.08 14.48 9.32
CA GLY A 123 -2.54 14.15 7.99
C GLY A 123 -1.55 13.01 8.07
N GLY A 124 -0.93 12.67 6.92
CA GLY A 124 0.02 11.56 6.81
C GLY A 124 -0.63 10.17 6.81
N PHE A 125 0.21 9.15 6.70
CA PHE A 125 -0.21 7.77 6.42
C PHE A 125 0.35 6.77 7.44
N SER A 126 -0.36 5.66 7.62
CA SER A 126 0.06 4.53 8.44
C SER A 126 -0.22 3.22 7.70
N VAL A 127 0.59 2.92 6.69
CA VAL A 127 0.50 1.66 5.93
C VAL A 127 0.82 0.46 6.82
N CYS A 128 -0.17 -0.40 6.97
CA CYS A 128 -0.13 -1.62 7.75
C CYS A 128 -0.23 -2.84 6.84
N ALA A 129 0.46 -3.92 7.22
CA ALA A 129 0.43 -5.20 6.51
C ALA A 129 0.10 -6.33 7.48
N LYS A 130 -0.82 -7.21 7.07
CA LYS A 130 -1.33 -8.33 7.87
C LYS A 130 -1.42 -9.57 7.00
N ASN A 131 -1.05 -10.73 7.54
CA ASN A 131 -1.10 -12.04 6.87
C ASN A 131 -2.00 -13.03 7.60
#